data_AF-A0A2A4JTG9-F1
#
_entry.id   AF-A0A2A4JTG9-F1
#
_cell.length_a   1.000
_cell.length_b   1.000
_cell.length_c   1.000
_cell.angle_alpha   90.00
_cell.angle_beta   90.00
_cell.angle_gamma   90.00
#
_symmetry.space_group_name_H-M   'P 1'
#
loop_
_entity.id
_entity.type
_entity.pdbx_description
1 polymer ?
#
loop_
_entity_poly.entity_id
_entity_poly.type
_entity_poly.pdbx_seq_one_letter_code
_entity_poly.pdbx_strand_id
1 'polypeptide(L)'
;MPTSVDAETEIIQLEDEIEELDKEKMNLTQELDRVQREALIWQRKGILAVELKKNMKNAKSAAGEIGLMRSEIHRMEVRREQLRRTSDKLAEDLALYVTRRDTMMDKTRAAAAVEKTHGAAVGTSQSTYHHKLRLAKADLNRVTKDLADAKAEMEQLMKDQERLDKELKETNAQNTHLEEKVADLIKETRTTERTKHWLLERVVRAQRFNRELSTAINRRSVRSRRPKDVVFADHKQAHDLNERLRYIVGVLQNEYPHHEDKLESIFNTLNVHAPDESPEVSMPENCQLFDPDAVISDEALLEQARHDLGLLDPVDEMK
;
A
#
# COMPACT_ATOMS: atom_id res chain seq x y z
N MET A 1 -61.04 -21.10 48.38
CA MET A 1 -60.41 -22.13 47.54
C MET A 1 -60.60 -21.66 46.11
N PRO A 2 -59.57 -21.15 45.43
CA PRO A 2 -59.66 -20.85 44.00
C PRO A 2 -60.04 -22.14 43.27
N THR A 3 -60.93 -22.04 42.29
CA THR A 3 -61.34 -23.22 41.52
C THR A 3 -60.25 -23.58 40.51
N SER A 4 -60.11 -24.85 40.13
CA SER A 4 -59.08 -25.31 39.16
C SER A 4 -59.04 -24.47 37.88
N VAL A 5 -60.22 -23.98 37.47
CA VAL A 5 -60.41 -23.16 36.27
C VAL A 5 -59.76 -21.77 36.43
N ASP A 6 -59.79 -21.18 37.62
CA ASP A 6 -59.16 -19.88 37.88
C ASP A 6 -57.63 -19.99 37.74
N ALA A 7 -57.03 -21.06 38.25
CA ALA A 7 -55.60 -21.33 38.13
C ALA A 7 -55.17 -21.63 36.69
N GLU A 8 -56.00 -22.35 35.91
CA GLU A 8 -55.76 -22.58 34.49
C GLU A 8 -55.82 -21.27 33.68
N THR A 9 -56.76 -20.38 33.99
CA THR A 9 -56.84 -19.07 33.32
C THR A 9 -55.67 -18.15 33.66
N GLU A 10 -55.15 -18.21 34.89
CA GLU A 10 -53.97 -17.48 35.33
C GLU A 10 -52.71 -17.99 34.62
N ILE A 11 -52.56 -19.31 34.44
CA ILE A 11 -51.44 -19.90 33.68
C ILE A 11 -51.45 -19.42 32.23
N ILE A 12 -52.61 -19.41 31.56
CA ILE A 12 -52.72 -18.94 30.18
C ILE A 12 -52.32 -17.45 30.06
N GLN A 13 -52.76 -16.60 31.00
CA GLN A 13 -52.38 -15.18 31.01
C GLN A 13 -50.87 -14.99 31.18
N LEU A 14 -50.24 -15.79 32.06
CA LEU A 14 -48.79 -15.76 32.24
C LEU A 14 -48.03 -16.27 31.01
N GLU A 15 -48.56 -17.29 30.31
CA GLU A 15 -47.99 -17.78 29.05
C GLU A 15 -48.05 -16.70 27.95
N ASP A 16 -49.18 -16.01 27.83
CA ASP A 16 -49.35 -14.89 26.89
C ASP A 16 -48.39 -13.72 27.21
N GLU A 17 -48.24 -13.37 28.50
CA GLU A 17 -47.30 -12.34 28.96
C GLU A 17 -45.84 -12.72 28.68
N ILE A 18 -45.47 -14.00 28.87
CA ILE A 18 -44.14 -14.51 28.53
C ILE A 18 -43.90 -14.39 27.02
N GLU A 19 -44.87 -14.75 26.18
CA GLU A 19 -44.75 -14.62 24.74
C GLU A 19 -44.60 -13.15 24.28
N GLU A 20 -45.33 -12.23 24.91
CA GLU A 20 -45.24 -10.80 24.62
C GLU A 20 -43.86 -10.25 25.01
N LEU A 21 -43.38 -10.59 26.21
CA LEU A 21 -42.05 -10.22 26.68
C LEU A 21 -40.93 -10.78 25.80
N ASP A 22 -41.05 -12.02 25.30
CA ASP A 22 -40.06 -12.60 24.39
C ASP A 22 -40.05 -11.90 23.02
N LYS A 23 -41.23 -11.49 22.50
CA LYS A 23 -41.32 -10.69 21.27
C LYS A 23 -40.68 -9.31 21.47
N GLU A 24 -40.96 -8.64 22.58
CA GLU A 24 -40.34 -7.35 22.91
C GLU A 24 -38.83 -7.47 23.06
N LYS A 25 -38.34 -8.49 23.76
CA LYS A 25 -36.91 -8.78 23.90
C LYS A 25 -36.25 -8.97 22.54
N MET A 26 -36.87 -9.72 21.62
CA MET A 26 -36.30 -9.92 20.28
C MET A 26 -36.27 -8.61 19.49
N ASN A 27 -37.32 -7.80 19.56
CA ASN A 27 -37.38 -6.49 18.90
C ASN A 27 -36.32 -5.52 19.45
N LEU A 28 -36.19 -5.42 20.77
CA LEU A 28 -35.17 -4.59 21.43
C LEU A 28 -33.76 -5.04 21.11
N THR A 29 -33.52 -6.35 20.98
CA THR A 29 -32.21 -6.89 20.58
C THR A 29 -31.87 -6.49 19.15
N GLN A 30 -32.81 -6.59 18.22
CA GLN A 30 -32.60 -6.16 16.83
C GLN A 30 -32.35 -4.64 16.73
N GLU A 31 -33.07 -3.84 17.52
CA GLU A 31 -32.87 -2.40 17.57
C GLU A 31 -31.53 -2.03 18.19
N LEU A 32 -31.09 -2.73 19.23
CA LEU A 32 -29.76 -2.57 19.80
C LEU A 32 -28.67 -2.87 18.76
N ASP A 33 -28.78 -3.97 18.02
CA ASP A 33 -27.85 -4.32 16.95
C ASP A 33 -27.83 -3.27 15.83
N ARG A 34 -28.98 -2.65 15.53
CA ARG A 34 -29.08 -1.55 14.57
C ARG A 34 -28.32 -0.31 15.07
N VAL A 35 -28.59 0.12 16.30
CA VAL A 35 -27.95 1.30 16.91
C VAL A 35 -26.44 1.09 17.08
N GLN A 36 -25.99 -0.11 17.47
CA GLN A 36 -24.57 -0.44 17.55
C GLN A 36 -23.86 -0.33 16.21
N ARG A 37 -24.49 -0.82 15.12
CA ARG A 37 -23.96 -0.65 13.75
C ARG A 37 -23.87 0.83 13.37
N GLU A 38 -24.88 1.62 13.68
CA GLU A 38 -24.86 3.07 13.43
C GLU A 38 -23.75 3.78 14.21
N ALA A 39 -23.57 3.44 15.49
CA ALA A 39 -22.51 3.98 16.34
C ALA A 39 -21.12 3.68 15.75
N LEU A 40 -20.87 2.45 15.28
CA LEU A 40 -19.62 2.07 14.62
C LEU A 40 -19.38 2.86 13.31
N ILE A 41 -20.43 3.07 12.51
CA ILE A 41 -20.33 3.90 11.29
C ILE A 41 -19.95 5.34 11.66
N TRP A 42 -20.58 5.92 12.68
CA TRP A 42 -20.28 7.27 13.14
C TRP A 42 -18.87 7.40 13.71
N GLN A 43 -18.41 6.41 14.47
CA GLN A 43 -17.04 6.36 14.95
C GLN A 43 -16.04 6.35 13.79
N ARG A 44 -16.27 5.49 12.79
CA ARG A 44 -15.39 5.42 11.59
C ARG A 44 -15.40 6.72 10.80
N LYS A 45 -16.57 7.35 10.62
CA LYS A 45 -16.69 8.69 10.00
C LYS A 45 -15.91 9.75 10.79
N GLY A 46 -15.96 9.70 12.12
CA GLY A 46 -15.21 10.62 12.99
C GLY A 46 -13.70 10.49 12.82
N ILE A 47 -13.18 9.26 12.82
CA ILE A 47 -11.75 8.98 12.59
C ILE A 47 -11.32 9.53 11.22
N LEU A 48 -12.06 9.20 10.15
CA LEU A 48 -11.77 9.68 8.80
C LEU A 48 -11.80 11.20 8.70
N ALA A 49 -12.72 11.88 9.38
CA ALA A 49 -12.79 13.34 9.39
C ALA A 49 -11.56 13.97 10.07
N VAL A 50 -11.08 13.37 11.17
CA VAL A 50 -9.87 13.83 11.87
C VAL A 50 -8.62 13.62 11.01
N GLU A 51 -8.49 12.45 10.37
CA GLU A 51 -7.40 12.14 9.44
C GLU A 51 -7.38 13.09 8.25
N LEU A 52 -8.55 13.31 7.62
CA LEU A 52 -8.67 14.23 6.49
C LEU A 52 -8.28 15.66 6.89
N LYS A 53 -8.72 16.12 8.08
CA LYS A 53 -8.34 17.44 8.61
C LYS A 53 -6.83 17.54 8.83
N LYS A 54 -6.20 16.50 9.38
CA LYS A 54 -4.74 16.43 9.57
C LYS A 54 -4.00 16.47 8.24
N ASN A 55 -4.42 15.66 7.27
CA ASN A 55 -3.83 15.61 5.93
C ASN A 55 -3.95 16.95 5.21
N MET A 56 -5.13 17.59 5.25
CA MET A 56 -5.32 18.91 4.66
C MET A 56 -4.45 19.99 5.33
N LYS A 57 -4.29 19.94 6.66
CA LYS A 57 -3.40 20.85 7.39
C LYS A 57 -1.94 20.64 6.98
N ASN A 58 -1.51 19.39 6.86
CA ASN A 58 -0.14 19.06 6.44
C ASN A 58 0.13 19.51 5.00
N ALA A 59 -0.78 19.22 4.07
CA ALA A 59 -0.66 19.64 2.68
C ALA A 59 -0.57 21.17 2.51
N LYS A 60 -1.33 21.92 3.32
CA LYS A 60 -1.33 23.40 3.33
C LYS A 60 -0.19 24.04 4.13
N SER A 61 0.57 23.25 4.89
CA SER A 61 1.69 23.76 5.68
C SER A 61 2.81 24.24 4.76
N ALA A 62 3.73 25.07 5.26
CA ALA A 62 4.81 25.64 4.43
C ALA A 62 5.72 24.59 3.78
N ALA A 63 5.94 23.47 4.47
CA ALA A 63 6.67 22.30 3.95
C ALA A 63 5.77 21.30 3.21
N GLY A 64 4.46 21.52 3.17
CA GLY A 64 3.51 20.70 2.41
C GLY A 64 3.48 21.11 0.95
N GLU A 65 2.99 20.21 0.09
CA GLU A 65 2.94 20.40 -1.37
C GLU A 65 2.28 21.73 -1.77
N ILE A 66 1.14 22.08 -1.17
CA ILE A 66 0.43 23.33 -1.48
C ILE A 66 1.26 24.54 -1.00
N GLY A 67 1.96 24.43 0.13
CA GLY A 67 2.85 25.48 0.63
C GLY A 67 4.03 25.73 -0.30
N LEU A 68 4.68 24.66 -0.78
CA LEU A 68 5.78 24.71 -1.74
C LEU A 68 5.34 25.27 -3.09
N MET A 69 4.16 24.86 -3.59
CA MET A 69 3.60 25.44 -4.81
C MET A 69 3.34 26.94 -4.67
N ARG A 70 2.82 27.39 -3.52
CA ARG A 70 2.58 28.82 -3.25
C ARG A 70 3.88 29.63 -3.22
N SER A 71 4.93 29.11 -2.58
CA SER A 71 6.22 29.81 -2.54
C SER A 71 6.86 29.89 -3.92
N GLU A 72 6.76 28.83 -4.73
CA GLU A 72 7.27 28.84 -6.11
C GLU A 72 6.47 29.79 -7.01
N ILE A 73 5.13 29.82 -6.90
CA ILE A 73 4.30 30.80 -7.62
C ILE A 73 4.76 32.23 -7.27
N HIS A 74 4.94 32.53 -5.98
CA HIS A 74 5.39 33.86 -5.56
C HIS A 74 6.78 34.20 -6.13
N ARG A 75 7.72 33.24 -6.11
CA ARG A 75 9.05 33.39 -6.71
C ARG A 75 8.96 33.66 -8.21
N MET A 76 8.10 32.93 -8.93
CA MET A 76 7.86 33.14 -10.36
C MET A 76 7.23 34.52 -10.64
N GLU A 77 6.30 34.98 -9.81
CA GLU A 77 5.70 36.32 -9.92
C GLU A 77 6.74 37.42 -9.73
N VAL A 78 7.61 37.29 -8.72
CA VAL A 78 8.71 38.23 -8.48
C VAL A 78 9.66 38.27 -9.68
N ARG A 79 10.05 37.10 -10.20
CA ARG A 79 10.91 37.01 -11.40
C ARG A 79 10.25 37.62 -12.62
N ARG A 80 8.94 37.40 -12.82
CA ARG A 80 8.16 37.99 -13.92
C ARG A 80 8.19 39.51 -13.84
N GLU A 81 7.97 40.08 -12.66
CA GLU A 81 7.98 41.53 -12.47
C GLU A 81 9.38 42.13 -12.65
N GLN A 82 10.44 41.44 -12.22
CA GLN A 82 11.82 41.84 -12.51
C GLN A 82 12.10 41.88 -14.03
N LEU A 83 11.71 40.82 -14.74
CA LEU A 83 11.86 40.74 -16.21
C LEU A 83 11.09 41.86 -16.91
N ARG A 84 9.87 42.17 -16.44
CA ARG A 84 9.08 43.29 -16.96
C ARG A 84 9.84 44.61 -16.83
N ARG A 85 10.35 44.92 -15.63
CA ARG A 85 11.13 46.14 -15.40
C ARG A 85 12.40 46.22 -16.25
N THR A 86 13.08 45.08 -16.48
CA THR A 86 14.24 45.07 -17.37
C THR A 86 13.86 45.29 -18.82
N SER A 87 12.72 44.75 -19.26
CA SER A 87 12.18 44.98 -20.61
C SER A 87 11.80 46.43 -20.82
N ASP A 88 11.14 47.06 -19.84
CA ASP A 88 10.76 48.47 -19.90
C ASP A 88 12.00 49.38 -20.00
N LYS A 89 13.04 49.12 -19.19
CA LYS A 89 14.32 49.84 -19.28
C LYS A 89 15.02 49.66 -20.63
N LEU A 90 15.03 48.44 -21.17
CA LEU A 90 15.59 48.17 -22.50
C LEU A 90 14.84 48.94 -23.59
N ALA A 91 13.52 49.06 -23.48
CA ALA A 91 12.71 49.85 -24.41
C ALA A 91 13.03 51.36 -24.29
N GLU A 92 13.18 51.88 -23.07
CA GLU A 92 13.60 53.26 -22.81
C GLU A 92 15.01 53.55 -23.37
N ASP A 93 15.97 52.67 -23.12
CA ASP A 93 17.33 52.77 -23.65
C ASP A 93 17.32 52.74 -25.17
N LEU A 94 16.53 51.86 -25.80
CA LEU A 94 16.39 51.80 -27.25
C LEU A 94 15.85 53.12 -27.81
N ALA A 95 14.82 53.69 -27.18
CA ALA A 95 14.28 55.00 -27.58
C ALA A 95 15.34 56.12 -27.45
N LEU A 96 16.14 56.10 -26.39
CA LEU A 96 17.26 57.03 -26.21
C LEU A 96 18.36 56.84 -27.26
N TYR A 97 18.68 55.60 -27.62
CA TYR A 97 19.66 55.31 -28.67
C TYR A 97 19.19 55.76 -30.05
N VAL A 98 17.91 55.56 -30.38
CA VAL A 98 17.31 56.06 -31.62
C VAL A 98 17.39 57.58 -31.68
N THR A 99 16.98 58.29 -30.64
CA THR A 99 17.07 59.77 -30.59
C THR A 99 18.52 60.28 -30.65
N ARG A 100 19.47 59.62 -29.97
CA ARG A 100 20.90 59.93 -30.08
C ARG A 100 21.44 59.70 -31.49
N ARG A 101 21.01 58.64 -32.16
CA ARG A 101 21.39 58.35 -33.54
C ARG A 101 20.82 59.41 -34.48
N ASP A 102 19.56 59.78 -34.34
CA ASP A 102 18.92 60.79 -35.18
C ASP A 102 19.61 62.14 -35.03
N THR A 103 19.87 62.56 -33.79
CA THR A 103 20.64 63.80 -33.53
C THR A 103 22.07 63.73 -34.04
N MET A 104 22.75 62.57 -33.97
CA MET A 104 24.06 62.39 -34.58
C MET A 104 23.98 62.46 -36.11
N MET A 105 22.99 61.83 -36.73
CA MET A 105 22.76 61.91 -38.17
C MET A 105 22.51 63.35 -38.61
N ASP A 106 21.69 64.10 -37.89
CA ASP A 106 21.44 65.52 -38.16
C ASP A 106 22.72 66.36 -38.01
N LYS A 107 23.49 66.15 -36.94
CA LYS A 107 24.80 66.78 -36.76
C LYS A 107 25.77 66.41 -37.87
N THR A 108 25.78 65.16 -38.32
CA THR A 108 26.64 64.70 -39.42
C THR A 108 26.19 65.31 -40.75
N ARG A 109 24.89 65.48 -40.96
CA ARG A 109 24.33 66.14 -42.14
C ARG A 109 24.66 67.64 -42.15
N ALA A 110 24.56 68.29 -40.98
CA ALA A 110 24.97 69.67 -40.79
C ALA A 110 26.50 69.83 -40.93
N ALA A 111 27.28 68.93 -40.34
CA ALA A 111 28.74 68.89 -40.47
C ALA A 111 29.16 68.61 -41.90
N ALA A 112 28.51 67.72 -42.65
CA ALA A 112 28.77 67.47 -44.07
C ALA A 112 28.35 68.65 -44.96
N ALA A 113 27.32 69.41 -44.57
CA ALA A 113 27.00 70.69 -45.19
C ALA A 113 28.09 71.74 -44.89
N VAL A 114 28.62 71.74 -43.67
CA VAL A 114 29.75 72.59 -43.25
C VAL A 114 31.09 72.11 -43.84
N GLU A 115 31.26 70.82 -44.11
CA GLU A 115 32.48 70.20 -44.67
C GLU A 115 32.53 70.35 -46.19
N LYS A 116 31.36 70.41 -46.84
CA LYS A 116 31.21 70.99 -48.19
C LYS A 116 31.61 72.46 -48.25
N THR A 117 31.60 73.19 -47.13
CA THR A 117 32.08 74.59 -47.06
C THR A 117 33.49 74.76 -46.48
N HIS A 118 33.96 73.82 -45.66
CA HIS A 118 35.25 73.84 -44.98
C HIS A 118 35.72 72.39 -44.73
N GLY A 119 36.53 71.86 -45.64
CA GLY A 119 37.08 70.51 -45.49
C GLY A 119 38.10 70.42 -44.35
N ALA A 120 37.93 69.45 -43.46
CA ALA A 120 39.01 68.64 -42.86
C ALA A 120 38.55 67.76 -41.67
N ALA A 121 38.63 66.44 -41.87
CA ALA A 121 39.36 65.42 -41.08
C ALA A 121 39.13 65.30 -39.56
N VAL A 122 38.68 64.12 -39.12
CA VAL A 122 38.89 63.62 -37.74
C VAL A 122 39.37 62.17 -37.76
N GLY A 123 40.66 61.99 -37.45
CA GLY A 123 41.27 60.70 -37.17
C GLY A 123 40.88 60.18 -35.79
N THR A 124 40.20 59.05 -35.75
CA THR A 124 39.80 58.39 -34.49
C THR A 124 40.96 57.56 -33.95
N SER A 125 41.29 57.78 -32.68
CA SER A 125 42.48 57.33 -31.96
C SER A 125 42.66 55.79 -31.88
N GLN A 126 43.78 55.31 -32.41
CA GLN A 126 44.29 53.93 -32.37
C GLN A 126 44.27 53.27 -30.97
N SER A 127 44.40 54.07 -29.90
CA SER A 127 44.44 53.60 -28.51
C SER A 127 43.13 52.95 -28.04
N THR A 128 41.97 53.48 -28.46
CA THR A 128 40.66 52.95 -28.05
C THR A 128 40.38 51.57 -28.64
N TYR A 129 40.95 51.30 -29.82
CA TYR A 129 40.83 50.02 -30.50
C TYR A 129 41.60 48.92 -29.77
N HIS A 130 42.83 49.20 -29.34
CA HIS A 130 43.65 48.26 -28.56
C HIS A 130 43.02 47.92 -27.21
N HIS A 131 42.38 48.87 -26.54
CA HIS A 131 41.68 48.61 -25.27
C HIS A 131 40.47 47.66 -25.47
N LYS A 132 39.63 47.91 -26.48
CA LYS A 132 38.49 47.05 -26.81
C LYS A 132 38.93 45.63 -27.19
N LEU A 133 40.01 45.51 -27.95
CA LEU A 133 40.59 44.22 -28.31
C LEU A 133 41.08 43.44 -27.08
N ARG A 134 41.65 44.14 -26.08
CA ARG A 134 42.08 43.51 -24.82
C ARG A 134 40.89 42.98 -24.01
N LEU A 135 39.81 43.76 -23.91
CA LEU A 135 38.58 43.34 -23.22
C LEU A 135 37.95 42.13 -23.92
N ALA A 136 37.83 42.17 -25.24
CA ALA A 136 37.29 41.03 -26.01
C ALA A 136 38.11 39.75 -25.83
N LYS A 137 39.45 39.86 -25.73
CA LYS A 137 40.31 38.70 -25.42
C LYS A 137 40.10 38.17 -24.00
N ALA A 138 39.90 39.05 -23.03
CA ALA A 138 39.61 38.65 -21.65
C ALA A 138 38.25 37.94 -21.55
N ASP A 139 37.22 38.46 -22.24
CA ASP A 139 35.89 37.86 -22.30
C ASP A 139 35.93 36.49 -23.01
N LEU A 140 36.68 36.38 -24.11
CA LEU A 140 36.90 35.11 -24.79
C LEU A 140 37.49 34.07 -23.82
N ASN A 141 38.57 34.43 -23.10
CA ASN A 141 39.21 33.53 -22.15
C ASN A 141 38.27 33.11 -21.01
N ARG A 142 37.43 34.04 -20.52
CA ARG A 142 36.42 33.75 -19.50
C ARG A 142 35.39 32.74 -20.02
N VAL A 143 34.80 33.02 -21.18
CA VAL A 143 33.79 32.14 -21.81
C VAL A 143 34.39 30.78 -22.14
N THR A 144 35.65 30.70 -22.57
CA THR A 144 36.30 29.40 -22.82
C THR A 144 36.50 28.60 -21.54
N LYS A 145 36.76 29.25 -20.41
CA LYS A 145 36.86 28.58 -19.11
C LYS A 145 35.48 28.10 -18.66
N ASP A 146 34.48 28.98 -18.69
CA ASP A 146 33.09 28.64 -18.33
C ASP A 146 32.57 27.47 -19.19
N LEU A 147 32.92 27.42 -20.48
CA LEU A 147 32.59 26.31 -21.38
C LEU A 147 33.30 25.01 -21.00
N ALA A 148 34.56 25.07 -20.56
CA ALA A 148 35.30 23.89 -20.11
C ALA A 148 34.71 23.33 -18.80
N ASP A 149 34.38 24.21 -17.85
CA ASP A 149 33.77 23.86 -16.57
C ASP A 149 32.37 23.23 -16.80
N ALA A 150 31.54 23.82 -17.67
CA ALA A 150 30.24 23.28 -18.02
C ALA A 150 30.31 21.91 -18.73
N LYS A 151 31.34 21.68 -19.56
CA LYS A 151 31.58 20.36 -20.18
C LYS A 151 31.95 19.30 -19.15
N ALA A 152 32.80 19.64 -18.19
CA ALA A 152 33.17 18.73 -17.10
C ALA A 152 31.96 18.38 -16.22
N GLU A 153 31.11 19.36 -15.92
CA GLU A 153 29.85 19.14 -15.20
C GLU A 153 28.90 18.23 -16.00
N MET A 154 28.76 18.45 -17.31
CA MET A 154 27.94 17.60 -18.18
C MET A 154 28.45 16.15 -18.20
N GLU A 155 29.76 15.93 -18.31
CA GLU A 155 30.34 14.59 -18.25
C GLU A 155 30.08 13.91 -16.90
N GLN A 156 30.14 14.66 -15.80
CA GLN A 156 29.85 14.13 -14.47
C GLN A 156 28.38 13.73 -14.33
N LEU A 157 27.45 14.59 -14.80
CA LEU A 157 26.02 14.30 -14.81
C LEU A 157 25.69 13.07 -15.66
N MET A 158 26.37 12.88 -16.80
CA MET A 158 26.20 11.68 -17.62
C MET A 158 26.63 10.41 -16.87
N LYS A 159 27.75 10.44 -16.15
CA LYS A 159 28.20 9.31 -15.31
C LYS A 159 27.22 9.02 -14.17
N ASP A 160 26.72 10.07 -13.52
CA ASP A 160 25.73 9.92 -12.45
C ASP A 160 24.41 9.36 -12.99
N GLN A 161 23.98 9.77 -14.19
CA GLN A 161 22.81 9.20 -14.87
C GLN A 161 23.01 7.72 -15.16
N GLU A 162 24.15 7.31 -15.72
CA GLU A 162 24.46 5.90 -15.97
C GLU A 162 24.50 5.06 -14.70
N ARG A 163 25.00 5.62 -13.58
CA ARG A 163 24.99 4.95 -12.28
C ARG A 163 23.55 4.75 -11.80
N LEU A 164 22.75 5.81 -11.81
CA LEU A 164 21.35 5.76 -11.37
C LEU A 164 20.52 4.81 -12.22
N ASP A 165 20.76 4.74 -13.53
CA ASP A 165 20.08 3.80 -14.42
C ASP A 165 20.41 2.33 -14.09
N LYS A 166 21.63 2.04 -13.63
CA LYS A 166 22.01 0.69 -13.16
C LYS A 166 21.32 0.36 -11.83
N GLU A 167 21.37 1.28 -10.86
CA GLU A 167 20.69 1.12 -9.57
C GLU A 167 19.18 0.96 -9.75
N LEU A 168 18.56 1.71 -10.68
CA LEU A 168 17.15 1.57 -11.01
C LEU A 168 16.83 0.18 -11.58
N LYS A 169 17.67 -0.36 -12.47
CA LYS A 169 17.47 -1.69 -13.04
C LYS A 169 17.60 -2.79 -11.98
N GLU A 170 18.59 -2.68 -11.09
CA GLU A 170 18.81 -3.62 -10.00
C GLU A 170 17.64 -3.61 -9.01
N THR A 171 17.22 -2.42 -8.57
CA THR A 171 16.06 -2.28 -7.67
C THR A 171 14.76 -2.76 -8.33
N ASN A 172 14.57 -2.51 -9.62
CA ASN A 172 13.41 -3.02 -10.35
C ASN A 172 13.42 -4.56 -10.44
N ALA A 173 14.58 -5.17 -10.70
CA ALA A 173 14.72 -6.63 -10.72
C ALA A 173 14.46 -7.26 -9.33
N GLN A 174 14.90 -6.60 -8.26
CA GLN A 174 14.60 -7.02 -6.89
C GLN A 174 13.11 -6.91 -6.59
N ASN A 175 12.45 -5.84 -7.03
CA ASN A 175 10.99 -5.68 -6.86
C ASN A 175 10.22 -6.78 -7.57
N THR A 176 10.55 -7.09 -8.84
CA THR A 176 9.88 -8.18 -9.57
C THR A 176 10.06 -9.53 -8.88
N HIS A 177 11.25 -9.80 -8.35
CA HIS A 177 11.52 -11.04 -7.59
C HIS A 177 10.71 -11.11 -6.28
N LEU A 178 10.57 -9.99 -5.57
CA LEU A 178 9.76 -9.92 -4.36
C LEU A 178 8.27 -10.08 -4.67
N GLU A 179 7.78 -9.51 -5.77
CA GLU A 179 6.39 -9.67 -6.22
C GLU A 179 6.07 -11.13 -6.55
N GLU A 180 6.97 -11.83 -7.25
CA GLU A 180 6.86 -13.26 -7.53
C GLU A 180 6.81 -14.09 -6.23
N LYS A 181 7.74 -13.83 -5.29
CA LYS A 181 7.74 -14.49 -3.98
C LYS A 181 6.46 -14.25 -3.19
N VAL A 182 5.94 -13.02 -3.19
CA VAL A 182 4.66 -12.70 -2.53
C VAL A 182 3.52 -13.48 -3.16
N ALA A 183 3.47 -13.56 -4.50
CA ALA A 183 2.44 -14.31 -5.20
C ALA A 183 2.50 -15.81 -4.85
N ASP A 184 3.69 -16.39 -4.74
CA ASP A 184 3.87 -17.79 -4.36
C ASP A 184 3.52 -18.06 -2.89
N LEU A 185 3.92 -17.18 -1.97
CA LEU A 185 3.51 -17.27 -0.56
C LEU A 185 1.99 -17.16 -0.39
N ILE A 186 1.30 -16.33 -1.19
CA ILE A 186 -0.16 -16.24 -1.17
C ILE A 186 -0.78 -17.56 -1.63
N LYS A 187 -0.25 -18.19 -2.69
CA LYS A 187 -0.73 -19.50 -3.15
C LYS A 187 -0.52 -20.57 -2.09
N GLU A 188 0.67 -20.64 -1.49
CA GLU A 188 1.00 -21.58 -0.42
C GLU A 188 0.14 -21.37 0.83
N THR A 189 -0.15 -20.13 1.20
CA THR A 189 -1.06 -19.81 2.31
C THR A 189 -2.46 -20.35 2.03
N ARG A 190 -2.98 -20.20 0.80
CA ARG A 190 -4.30 -20.72 0.44
C ARG A 190 -4.35 -22.25 0.45
N THR A 191 -3.33 -22.93 -0.07
CA THR A 191 -3.28 -24.41 -0.05
C THR A 191 -3.15 -24.96 1.38
N THR A 192 -2.34 -24.33 2.21
CA THR A 192 -2.21 -24.69 3.64
C THR A 192 -3.48 -24.43 4.43
N GLU A 193 -4.24 -23.36 4.12
CA GLU A 193 -5.55 -23.11 4.72
C GLU A 193 -6.59 -24.17 4.31
N ARG A 194 -6.64 -24.54 3.03
CA ARG A 194 -7.54 -25.59 2.50
C ARG A 194 -7.27 -26.94 3.19
N THR A 195 -6.00 -27.35 3.26
CA THR A 195 -5.59 -28.60 3.93
C THR A 195 -5.85 -28.58 5.44
N LYS A 196 -5.55 -27.47 6.12
CA LYS A 196 -5.87 -27.28 7.54
C LYS A 196 -7.36 -27.42 7.80
N HIS A 197 -8.21 -26.80 6.98
CA HIS A 197 -9.65 -26.88 7.13
C HIS A 197 -10.16 -28.32 6.95
N TRP A 198 -9.66 -29.04 5.94
CA TRP A 198 -9.98 -30.46 5.73
C TRP A 198 -9.59 -31.33 6.94
N LEU A 199 -8.38 -31.16 7.48
CA LEU A 199 -7.91 -31.88 8.67
C LEU A 199 -8.78 -31.56 9.90
N LEU A 200 -9.14 -30.29 10.09
CA LEU A 200 -9.99 -29.85 11.20
C LEU A 200 -11.38 -30.51 11.13
N GLU A 201 -12.00 -30.50 9.96
CA GLU A 201 -13.29 -31.17 9.73
C GLU A 201 -13.22 -32.66 10.11
N ARG A 202 -12.14 -33.35 9.73
CA ARG A 202 -11.91 -34.75 10.09
C ARG A 202 -11.78 -34.95 11.60
N VAL A 203 -10.99 -34.11 12.28
CA VAL A 203 -10.79 -34.19 13.73
C VAL A 203 -12.09 -33.91 14.49
N VAL A 204 -12.83 -32.86 14.09
CA VAL A 204 -14.10 -32.50 14.73
C VAL A 204 -15.11 -33.65 14.61
N ARG A 205 -15.18 -34.32 13.46
CA ARG A 205 -16.04 -35.49 13.27
C ARG A 205 -15.63 -36.67 14.14
N ALA A 206 -14.34 -37.01 14.17
CA ALA A 206 -13.83 -38.07 15.04
C ALA A 206 -14.12 -37.78 16.53
N GLN A 207 -13.96 -36.52 16.96
CA GLN A 207 -14.29 -36.09 18.32
C GLN A 207 -15.80 -36.21 18.62
N ARG A 208 -16.67 -35.78 17.69
CA ARG A 208 -18.13 -35.92 17.86
C ARG A 208 -18.52 -37.39 17.99
N PHE A 209 -18.01 -38.25 17.11
CA PHE A 209 -18.24 -39.68 17.16
C PHE A 209 -17.75 -40.30 18.48
N ASN A 210 -16.54 -39.97 18.93
CA ASN A 210 -16.00 -40.42 20.20
C ASN A 210 -16.81 -39.93 21.41
N ARG A 211 -17.35 -38.70 21.37
CA ARG A 211 -18.25 -38.19 22.41
C ARG A 211 -19.53 -39.00 22.46
N GLU A 212 -20.15 -39.27 21.31
CA GLU A 212 -21.36 -40.10 21.24
C GLU A 212 -21.10 -41.52 21.76
N LEU A 213 -20.03 -42.17 21.33
CA LEU A 213 -19.60 -43.47 21.85
C LEU A 213 -19.35 -43.42 23.36
N SER A 214 -18.64 -42.40 23.85
CA SER A 214 -18.37 -42.24 25.29
C SER A 214 -19.67 -42.08 26.09
N THR A 215 -20.64 -41.31 25.59
CA THR A 215 -21.96 -41.18 26.23
C THR A 215 -22.74 -42.49 26.21
N ALA A 216 -22.65 -43.27 25.13
CA ALA A 216 -23.27 -44.59 25.04
C ALA A 216 -22.66 -45.59 26.04
N ILE A 217 -21.33 -45.61 26.16
CA ILE A 217 -20.59 -46.43 27.12
C ILE A 217 -20.97 -46.05 28.56
N ASN A 218 -20.95 -44.74 28.89
CA ASN A 218 -21.29 -44.24 30.22
C ASN A 218 -22.74 -44.55 30.61
N ARG A 219 -23.67 -44.52 29.65
CA ARG A 219 -25.09 -44.88 29.89
C ARG A 219 -25.34 -46.37 30.02
N ARG A 220 -24.32 -47.24 29.81
CA ARG A 220 -24.40 -48.73 29.77
C ARG A 220 -25.53 -49.31 28.90
N SER A 221 -26.16 -48.49 28.06
CA SER A 221 -27.18 -48.92 27.12
C SER A 221 -27.20 -47.96 25.93
N VAL A 222 -27.12 -48.53 24.73
CA VAL A 222 -27.46 -47.83 23.49
C VAL A 222 -28.95 -47.99 23.31
N ARG A 223 -29.76 -47.09 23.89
CA ARG A 223 -31.20 -47.04 23.59
C ARG A 223 -31.38 -46.45 22.20
N SER A 224 -31.19 -47.25 21.14
CA SER A 224 -31.76 -46.91 19.83
C SER A 224 -33.27 -47.06 19.96
N ARG A 225 -33.97 -45.94 20.20
CA ARG A 225 -35.44 -45.90 20.19
C ARG A 225 -36.02 -46.07 18.77
N ARG A 226 -35.17 -46.09 17.74
CA ARG A 226 -35.56 -46.21 16.33
C ARG A 226 -35.20 -47.59 15.77
N PRO A 227 -36.07 -48.21 14.95
CA PRO A 227 -35.76 -49.45 14.26
C PRO A 227 -34.62 -49.21 13.26
N LYS A 228 -33.80 -50.25 13.03
CA LYS A 228 -32.61 -50.17 12.17
C LYS A 228 -32.95 -49.69 10.76
N ASP A 229 -34.05 -50.18 10.20
CA ASP A 229 -34.46 -49.87 8.82
C ASP A 229 -34.74 -48.38 8.61
N VAL A 230 -35.31 -47.71 9.62
CA VAL A 230 -35.55 -46.25 9.57
C VAL A 230 -34.24 -45.48 9.65
N VAL A 231 -33.28 -45.92 10.48
CA VAL A 231 -31.95 -45.28 10.56
C VAL A 231 -31.17 -45.44 9.26
N PHE A 232 -31.25 -46.60 8.61
CA PHE A 232 -30.63 -46.82 7.29
C PHE A 232 -31.30 -46.01 6.18
N ALA A 233 -32.63 -45.86 6.21
CA ALA A 233 -33.35 -45.01 5.28
C ALA A 233 -32.98 -43.52 5.45
N ASP A 234 -32.95 -43.02 6.68
CA ASP A 234 -32.51 -41.65 7.00
C ASP A 234 -31.07 -41.41 6.55
N HIS A 235 -30.17 -42.39 6.80
CA HIS A 235 -28.77 -42.31 6.38
C HIS A 235 -28.62 -42.28 4.86
N LYS A 236 -29.38 -43.12 4.13
CA LYS A 236 -29.39 -43.14 2.67
C LYS A 236 -29.91 -41.83 2.09
N GLN A 237 -30.99 -41.28 2.65
CA GLN A 237 -31.53 -39.98 2.23
C GLN A 237 -30.51 -38.85 2.47
N ALA A 238 -29.83 -38.85 3.61
CA ALA A 238 -28.77 -37.89 3.92
C ALA A 238 -27.57 -38.02 2.96
N HIS A 239 -27.18 -39.25 2.63
CA HIS A 239 -26.13 -39.53 1.66
C HIS A 239 -26.50 -39.01 0.26
N ASP A 240 -27.70 -39.33 -0.23
CA ASP A 240 -28.18 -38.89 -1.54
C ASP A 240 -28.28 -37.35 -1.64
N LEU A 241 -28.68 -36.68 -0.54
CA LEU A 241 -28.69 -35.23 -0.46
C LEU A 241 -27.27 -34.65 -0.47
N ASN A 242 -26.33 -35.26 0.24
CA ASN A 242 -24.93 -34.82 0.26
C ASN A 242 -24.29 -34.94 -1.13
N GLU A 243 -24.51 -36.04 -1.85
CA GLU A 243 -24.01 -36.21 -3.21
C GLU A 243 -24.57 -35.14 -4.18
N ARG A 244 -25.85 -34.77 -4.03
CA ARG A 244 -26.43 -33.64 -4.79
C ARG A 244 -25.77 -32.30 -4.44
N LEU A 245 -25.51 -32.04 -3.16
CA LEU A 245 -24.82 -30.83 -2.73
C LEU A 245 -23.38 -30.78 -3.26
N ARG A 246 -22.65 -31.89 -3.24
CA ARG A 246 -21.31 -32.00 -3.82
C ARG A 246 -21.32 -31.70 -5.31
N TYR A 247 -22.29 -32.23 -6.04
CA TYR A 247 -22.48 -31.92 -7.46
C TYR A 247 -22.72 -30.42 -7.68
N ILE A 248 -23.64 -29.80 -6.91
CA ILE A 248 -23.91 -28.37 -7.01
C ILE A 248 -22.65 -27.53 -6.71
N VAL A 249 -21.90 -27.88 -5.66
CA VAL A 249 -20.65 -27.18 -5.32
C VAL A 249 -19.61 -27.33 -6.43
N GLY A 250 -19.50 -28.51 -7.05
CA GLY A 250 -18.62 -28.73 -8.20
C GLY A 250 -19.02 -27.90 -9.43
N VAL A 251 -20.31 -27.76 -9.70
CA VAL A 251 -20.82 -26.85 -10.76
C VAL A 251 -20.48 -25.40 -10.43
N LEU A 252 -20.71 -24.97 -9.17
CA LEU A 252 -20.40 -23.61 -8.73
C LEU A 252 -18.90 -23.29 -8.75
N GLN A 253 -18.03 -24.27 -8.51
CA GLN A 253 -16.58 -24.06 -8.63
C GLN A 253 -16.17 -23.76 -10.07
N ASN A 254 -16.81 -24.40 -11.05
CA ASN A 254 -16.57 -24.14 -12.47
C ASN A 254 -17.17 -22.80 -12.92
N GLU A 255 -18.35 -22.44 -12.42
CA GLU A 255 -19.02 -21.19 -12.78
C GLU A 255 -18.42 -19.95 -12.07
N TYR A 256 -17.84 -20.12 -10.88
CA TYR A 256 -17.30 -19.04 -10.06
C TYR A 256 -15.87 -19.32 -9.55
N PRO A 257 -14.84 -19.28 -10.42
CA PRO A 257 -13.45 -19.54 -10.02
C PRO A 257 -12.90 -18.56 -8.96
N HIS A 258 -13.42 -17.33 -8.92
CA HIS A 258 -13.03 -16.32 -7.93
C HIS A 258 -13.53 -16.62 -6.50
N HIS A 259 -14.33 -17.67 -6.32
CA HIS A 259 -14.80 -18.17 -5.03
C HIS A 259 -14.27 -19.57 -4.69
N GLU A 260 -13.27 -20.05 -5.43
CA GLU A 260 -12.68 -21.40 -5.27
C GLU A 260 -12.35 -21.73 -3.82
N ASP A 261 -11.66 -20.85 -3.09
CA ASP A 261 -11.26 -21.09 -1.68
C ASP A 261 -12.46 -21.36 -0.76
N LYS A 262 -13.53 -20.57 -0.92
CA LYS A 262 -14.75 -20.72 -0.09
C LYS A 262 -15.52 -21.96 -0.48
N LEU A 263 -15.60 -22.25 -1.78
CA LEU A 263 -16.30 -23.42 -2.30
C LEU A 263 -15.55 -24.72 -1.96
N GLU A 264 -14.22 -24.69 -1.91
CA GLU A 264 -13.40 -25.83 -1.49
C GLU A 264 -13.55 -26.11 0.02
N SER A 265 -13.67 -25.07 0.86
CA SER A 265 -14.03 -25.26 2.28
C SER A 265 -15.40 -25.94 2.44
N ILE A 266 -16.40 -25.51 1.66
CA ILE A 266 -17.72 -26.16 1.64
C ILE A 266 -17.59 -27.60 1.13
N PHE A 267 -16.81 -27.83 0.08
CA PHE A 267 -16.58 -29.16 -0.46
C PHE A 267 -15.92 -30.10 0.56
N ASN A 268 -14.93 -29.62 1.31
CA ASN A 268 -14.28 -30.36 2.40
C ASN A 268 -15.25 -30.69 3.54
N THR A 269 -16.22 -29.80 3.79
CA THR A 269 -17.31 -30.06 4.75
C THR A 269 -18.27 -31.15 4.25
N LEU A 270 -18.53 -31.19 2.93
CA LEU A 270 -19.43 -32.16 2.30
C LEU A 270 -18.77 -33.51 2.00
N ASN A 271 -17.44 -33.58 1.92
CA ASN A 271 -16.70 -34.83 1.75
C ASN A 271 -16.70 -35.63 3.07
N VAL A 272 -17.77 -36.40 3.29
CA VAL A 272 -18.09 -37.08 4.56
C VAL A 272 -17.58 -38.53 4.62
N HIS A 273 -17.14 -39.12 3.50
CA HIS A 273 -16.98 -40.59 3.38
C HIS A 273 -15.72 -41.11 2.68
N ALA A 274 -14.66 -40.31 2.48
CA ALA A 274 -13.40 -40.82 1.94
C ALA A 274 -12.38 -41.08 3.07
N PRO A 275 -12.30 -42.30 3.65
CA PRO A 275 -11.16 -42.69 4.47
C PRO A 275 -9.89 -42.95 3.63
N ASP A 276 -10.03 -43.21 2.32
CA ASP A 276 -8.92 -43.65 1.44
C ASP A 276 -8.24 -42.52 0.64
N GLU A 277 -8.85 -41.34 0.54
CA GLU A 277 -8.25 -40.18 -0.14
C GLU A 277 -7.67 -39.21 0.91
N SER A 278 -6.70 -39.69 1.69
CA SER A 278 -5.85 -38.76 2.43
C SER A 278 -4.95 -38.06 1.41
N PRO A 279 -4.90 -36.71 1.35
CA PRO A 279 -3.77 -36.05 0.74
C PRO A 279 -2.55 -36.61 1.45
N GLU A 280 -1.64 -37.25 0.72
CA GLU A 280 -0.30 -37.45 1.23
C GLU A 280 0.14 -36.07 1.69
N VAL A 281 0.47 -35.95 2.97
CA VAL A 281 1.21 -34.80 3.45
C VAL A 281 2.54 -34.91 2.73
N SER A 282 2.63 -34.34 1.53
CA SER A 282 3.91 -34.06 0.91
C SER A 282 4.53 -33.02 1.82
N MET A 283 5.27 -33.52 2.81
CA MET A 283 6.27 -32.72 3.49
C MET A 283 7.08 -32.07 2.37
N PRO A 284 7.11 -30.74 2.26
CA PRO A 284 8.03 -30.12 1.31
C PRO A 284 9.42 -30.69 1.63
N GLU A 285 10.11 -31.22 0.63
CA GLU A 285 11.46 -31.81 0.74
C GLU A 285 12.49 -30.83 1.33
N ASN A 286 12.10 -29.60 1.65
CA ASN A 286 12.92 -28.55 2.26
C ASN A 286 12.45 -28.08 3.66
N CYS A 287 11.61 -28.82 4.38
CA CYS A 287 11.46 -28.59 5.83
C CYS A 287 12.58 -29.27 6.63
N GLN A 288 13.83 -28.85 6.39
CA GLN A 288 14.94 -29.07 7.32
C GLN A 288 14.82 -28.06 8.47
N LEU A 289 13.89 -28.31 9.39
CA LEU A 289 13.87 -27.60 10.69
C LEU A 289 14.08 -28.54 11.88
N PHE A 290 14.43 -29.79 11.63
CA PHE A 290 14.99 -30.68 12.64
C PHE A 290 16.14 -31.44 12.01
N ASP A 291 17.34 -30.91 12.18
CA ASP A 291 18.55 -31.70 12.12
C ASP A 291 18.68 -32.39 13.49
N PRO A 292 18.46 -33.70 13.60
CA PRO A 292 18.47 -34.40 14.89
C PRO A 292 19.86 -34.43 15.55
N ASP A 293 20.91 -33.99 14.84
CA ASP A 293 22.27 -33.86 15.38
C ASP A 293 22.64 -32.42 15.79
N ALA A 294 21.78 -31.43 15.55
CA ALA A 294 22.00 -30.05 15.99
C ALA A 294 21.40 -29.80 17.38
N VAL A 295 21.97 -30.45 18.41
CA VAL A 295 21.76 -30.01 19.80
C VAL A 295 22.54 -28.72 20.01
N ILE A 296 21.99 -27.61 19.52
CA ILE A 296 22.45 -26.27 19.88
C ILE A 296 21.86 -26.02 21.28
N SER A 297 22.72 -25.95 22.29
CA SER A 297 22.24 -25.64 23.65
C SER A 297 21.66 -24.22 23.66
N ASP A 298 20.64 -24.00 24.48
CA ASP A 298 20.01 -22.67 24.69
C ASP A 298 21.04 -21.58 25.04
N GLU A 299 22.20 -21.97 25.57
CA GLU A 299 23.31 -21.10 25.91
C GLU A 299 24.00 -20.52 24.66
N ALA A 300 24.16 -21.32 23.60
CA ALA A 300 24.75 -20.87 22.33
C ALA A 300 23.81 -19.92 21.55
N LEU A 301 22.49 -20.15 21.62
CA LEU A 301 21.50 -19.24 21.05
C LEU A 301 21.46 -17.90 21.79
N LEU A 302 21.64 -17.91 23.11
CA LEU A 302 21.72 -16.70 23.92
C LEU A 302 23.01 -15.91 23.69
N GLU A 303 24.15 -16.57 23.48
CA GLU A 303 25.41 -15.90 23.12
C GLU A 303 25.36 -15.28 21.73
N GLN A 304 24.80 -15.99 20.74
CA GLN A 304 24.60 -15.46 19.39
C GLN A 304 23.66 -14.24 19.40
N ALA A 305 22.56 -14.29 20.16
CA ALA A 305 21.65 -13.16 20.32
C ALA A 305 22.30 -11.96 21.05
N ARG A 306 23.22 -12.20 21.99
CA ARG A 306 23.98 -11.13 22.66
C ARG A 306 24.99 -10.45 21.73
N HIS A 307 25.62 -11.22 20.86
CA HIS A 307 26.51 -10.72 19.82
C HIS A 307 25.75 -9.86 18.80
N ASP A 308 24.61 -10.34 18.31
CA ASP A 308 23.82 -9.65 17.28
C ASP A 308 23.09 -8.40 17.80
N LEU A 309 22.84 -8.33 19.12
CA LEU A 309 22.29 -7.16 19.80
C LEU A 309 23.37 -6.18 20.31
N GLY A 310 24.66 -6.46 20.09
CA GLY A 310 25.77 -5.58 20.46
C GLY A 310 25.93 -5.36 21.97
N LEU A 311 25.57 -6.36 22.78
CA LEU A 311 25.52 -6.27 24.26
C LEU A 311 26.77 -6.86 24.96
N LEU A 312 27.94 -6.86 24.31
CA LEU A 312 29.19 -7.26 24.95
C LEU A 312 29.92 -6.04 25.52
N ASP A 313 30.14 -6.05 26.84
CA ASP A 313 31.10 -5.16 27.50
C ASP A 313 32.53 -5.49 27.04
N PRO A 314 33.40 -4.49 26.80
CA PRO A 314 34.75 -4.71 26.30
C PRO A 314 35.67 -5.05 27.47
N VAL A 315 35.87 -6.33 27.77
CA VAL A 315 36.93 -6.75 28.69
C VAL A 315 37.59 -8.05 28.22
N ASP A 316 38.92 -7.97 28.12
CA ASP A 316 39.92 -9.04 27.99
C ASP A 316 40.33 -9.54 26.59
N GLU A 317 41.04 -8.67 25.85
CA GLU A 317 42.23 -9.08 25.09
C GLU A 317 43.48 -8.39 25.66
N MET A 318 43.93 -8.86 26.82
CA MET A 318 45.36 -8.87 27.17
C MET A 318 45.71 -10.27 27.67
N LYS A 319 46.22 -11.11 26.76
CA LYS A 319 47.30 -12.06 27.02
C LYS A 319 47.87 -12.63 25.74
#